data_AF-A0A1S4ERS9-F1
#
_entry.id   AF-A0A1S4ERS9-F1
#
_cell.length_a   1.000
_cell.length_b   1.000
_cell.length_c   1.000
_cell.angle_alpha   90.00
_cell.angle_beta   90.00
_cell.angle_gamma   90.00
#
_symmetry.space_group_name_H-M   'P 1'
#
loop_
_entity.id
_entity.type
_entity.pdbx_description
1 polymer ?
#
loop_
_entity_poly.entity_id
_entity_poly.type
_entity_poly.pdbx_seq_one_letter_code
_entity_poly.pdbx_strand_id
1 'polypeptide(L)'
;MCDGIDNCGDNSDESHCPSIKLCSEANFKCANGNCIKKELECDQYNDCGDNSDEEGCDSPLCKFRTCSQICIEKKISNTEKTFSCHCAEGYHMVHGKNKTSSCVA
;
A
#
# COMPACT_ATOMS: atom_id res chain seq x y z
N MET A 1 22.39 -1.10 21.28
CA MET A 1 21.33 -2.13 21.15
C MET A 1 20.07 -1.39 21.54
N CYS A 2 19.02 -1.43 20.73
CA CYS A 2 17.81 -0.63 20.91
C CYS A 2 16.64 -1.58 21.24
N ASP A 3 16.72 -2.27 22.37
CA ASP A 3 15.77 -3.30 22.77
C ASP A 3 14.84 -2.87 23.91
N GLY A 4 14.92 -1.59 24.32
CA GLY A 4 14.09 -0.99 25.36
C GLY A 4 14.58 -1.31 26.77
N ILE A 5 15.78 -1.86 26.91
CA ILE A 5 16.44 -2.15 28.19
C ILE A 5 17.68 -1.26 28.27
N ASP A 6 17.85 -0.58 29.40
CA ASP A 6 19.07 0.18 29.66
C ASP A 6 20.21 -0.79 29.99
N ASN A 7 20.96 -1.21 28.95
CA ASN A 7 22.06 -2.14 29.11
C ASN A 7 23.35 -1.41 29.53
N CYS A 8 23.46 -0.10 29.29
CA CYS A 8 24.63 0.69 29.64
C CYS A 8 24.54 1.38 31.02
N GLY A 9 23.35 1.47 31.61
CA GLY A 9 23.10 2.08 32.93
C GLY A 9 23.04 3.61 32.93
N ASP A 10 23.25 4.22 31.76
CA ASP A 10 23.16 5.65 31.48
C ASP A 10 22.13 5.95 30.39
N ASN A 11 21.36 4.94 29.97
CA ASN A 11 20.38 4.97 28.89
C ASN A 11 20.95 5.37 27.52
N SER A 12 22.26 5.42 27.34
CA SER A 12 22.89 5.86 26.09
C SER A 12 22.62 4.91 24.92
N ASP A 13 22.47 3.62 25.20
CA ASP A 13 22.13 2.61 24.22
C ASP A 13 20.71 2.74 23.67
N GLU A 14 19.82 3.43 24.39
CA GLU A 14 18.44 3.75 23.99
C GLU A 14 18.25 5.23 23.55
N SER A 15 19.08 6.14 24.05
CA SER A 15 18.97 7.59 23.83
C SER A 15 19.48 8.05 22.46
N HIS A 16 20.45 7.32 21.90
CA HIS A 16 20.97 7.57 20.56
C HIS A 16 20.51 6.50 19.56
N CYS A 17 19.42 5.80 19.89
CA CYS A 17 18.68 5.07 18.88
C CYS A 17 18.05 6.08 17.93
N PRO A 18 18.25 5.96 16.61
CA PRO A 18 17.39 6.70 15.69
C PRO A 18 15.97 6.36 16.14
N SER A 19 15.15 7.36 16.43
CA SER A 19 13.81 7.25 17.01
C SER A 19 12.89 6.50 16.05
N ILE A 20 13.13 5.22 15.98
CA ILE A 20 12.62 4.32 15.01
C ILE A 20 12.17 3.19 15.93
N LYS A 21 10.94 3.35 16.45
CA LYS A 21 9.97 2.28 16.22
C LYS A 21 10.11 1.94 14.75
N LEU A 22 11.04 1.03 14.44
CA LEU A 22 11.21 0.51 13.10
C LEU A 22 9.92 -0.26 12.98
N CYS A 23 8.91 0.39 12.38
CA CYS A 23 7.97 -0.36 11.59
C CYS A 23 8.89 -1.33 10.85
N SER A 24 8.80 -2.62 11.21
CA SER A 24 9.62 -3.66 10.57
C SER A 24 9.58 -3.41 9.07
N GLU A 25 10.60 -3.76 8.29
CA GLU A 25 10.55 -3.51 6.84
C GLU A 25 9.27 -4.08 6.17
N ALA A 26 8.60 -5.01 6.86
CA ALA A 26 7.30 -5.58 6.54
C ALA A 26 6.05 -4.77 7.01
N ASN A 27 6.19 -3.61 7.62
CA ASN A 27 5.11 -2.78 8.18
C ASN A 27 5.02 -1.42 7.46
N PHE A 28 3.80 -0.90 7.32
CA PHE A 28 3.56 0.43 6.77
C PHE A 28 3.64 1.49 7.86
N LYS A 29 4.27 2.63 7.53
CA LYS A 29 4.42 3.77 8.43
C LYS A 29 3.40 4.84 8.07
N CYS A 30 2.46 5.08 8.98
CA CYS A 30 1.44 6.11 8.90
C CYS A 30 2.05 7.53 8.93
N ALA A 31 1.30 8.54 8.46
CA ALA A 31 1.76 9.93 8.49
C ALA A 31 1.85 10.48 9.92
N ASN A 32 0.98 10.04 10.83
CA ASN A 32 1.04 10.32 12.26
C ASN A 32 2.19 9.60 13.00
N GLY A 33 2.97 8.76 12.30
CA GLY A 33 4.08 8.00 12.88
C GLY A 33 3.71 6.67 13.53
N ASN A 34 2.45 6.24 13.44
CA ASN A 34 2.04 4.87 13.78
C ASN A 34 2.59 3.86 12.77
N CYS A 35 2.67 2.60 13.20
CA CYS A 35 3.03 1.47 12.35
C CYS A 35 1.88 0.49 12.32
N ILE A 36 1.43 0.15 11.12
CA ILE A 36 0.47 -0.94 10.89
C ILE A 36 1.14 -2.05 10.08
N LYS A 37 0.53 -3.23 10.03
CA LYS A 37 1.00 -4.28 9.14
C LYS A 37 0.84 -3.82 7.70
N LYS A 38 1.77 -4.15 6.82
CA LYS A 38 1.65 -3.82 5.39
C LYS A 38 0.43 -4.45 4.71
N GLU A 39 -0.12 -5.51 5.28
CA GLU A 39 -1.38 -6.13 4.84
C GLU A 39 -2.60 -5.23 5.10
N LEU A 40 -2.51 -4.33 6.07
CA LEU A 40 -3.53 -3.33 6.41
C LEU A 40 -3.34 -2.03 5.62
N GLU A 41 -2.27 -1.94 4.80
CA GLU A 41 -2.11 -0.81 3.89
C GLU A 41 -3.17 -0.92 2.77
N CYS A 42 -4.07 0.04 2.79
CA CYS A 42 -5.24 0.17 1.95
C CYS A 42 -6.15 -1.06 1.83
N ASP A 43 -6.69 -1.46 2.97
CA ASP A 43 -7.68 -2.52 3.11
C ASP A 43 -9.12 -1.99 3.27
N GLN A 44 -9.31 -0.66 3.12
CA GLN A 44 -10.53 0.13 3.31
C GLN A 44 -10.87 0.45 4.77
N TYR A 45 -9.98 0.16 5.72
CA TYR A 45 -10.12 0.53 7.12
C TYR A 45 -9.09 1.58 7.51
N ASN A 46 -9.46 2.41 8.49
CA ASN A 46 -8.52 3.37 9.07
C ASN A 46 -7.80 2.68 10.23
N ASP A 47 -6.78 1.90 9.93
CA ASP A 47 -5.92 1.24 10.91
C ASP A 47 -4.85 2.18 11.47
N CYS A 48 -4.44 3.19 10.70
CA CYS A 48 -3.50 4.20 11.18
C CYS A 48 -4.11 5.18 12.21
N GLY A 49 -5.44 5.34 12.21
CA GLY A 49 -6.19 6.32 13.01
C GLY A 49 -6.29 7.72 12.38
N ASP A 50 -5.38 8.07 11.48
CA ASP A 50 -5.36 9.31 10.67
C ASP A 50 -5.71 9.08 9.19
N ASN A 51 -6.07 7.84 8.81
CA ASN A 51 -6.44 7.38 7.47
C ASN A 51 -5.31 7.41 6.43
N SER A 52 -4.07 7.65 6.84
CA SER A 52 -2.93 7.73 5.92
C SER A 52 -2.52 6.40 5.30
N ASP A 53 -3.00 5.28 5.83
CA ASP A 53 -2.96 3.95 5.24
C ASP A 53 -3.89 3.77 4.03
N GLU A 54 -4.94 4.58 3.95
CA GLU A 54 -5.88 4.60 2.83
C GLU A 54 -5.61 5.75 1.85
N GLU A 55 -4.74 6.70 2.23
CA GLU A 55 -4.36 7.83 1.39
C GLU A 55 -3.32 7.43 0.34
N GLY A 56 -3.60 7.75 -0.92
CA GLY A 56 -2.68 7.46 -2.03
C GLY A 56 -2.68 5.99 -2.46
N CYS A 57 -3.61 5.17 -1.97
CA CYS A 57 -3.77 3.84 -2.51
C CYS A 57 -4.32 3.85 -3.93
N ASP A 58 -3.70 3.06 -4.82
CA ASP A 58 -4.35 2.59 -6.04
C ASP A 58 -5.64 1.89 -5.61
N SER A 59 -6.76 2.53 -5.92
CA SER A 59 -8.11 2.15 -5.50
C SER A 59 -8.38 0.65 -5.59
N PRO A 60 -9.28 0.10 -4.75
CA PRO A 60 -9.64 -1.32 -4.79
C PRO A 60 -10.01 -1.82 -6.19
N LEU A 61 -10.48 -0.95 -7.07
CA LEU A 61 -10.73 -1.25 -8.48
C LEU A 61 -9.51 -1.80 -9.23
N CYS A 62 -8.32 -1.32 -8.89
CA CYS A 62 -7.05 -1.74 -9.46
C CYS A 62 -6.38 -2.88 -8.66
N LYS A 63 -6.66 -2.95 -7.35
CA LYS A 63 -6.22 -4.04 -6.46
C LYS A 63 -6.98 -5.37 -6.69
N PHE A 64 -8.27 -5.35 -7.01
CA PHE A 64 -9.13 -6.54 -7.10
C PHE A 64 -9.07 -7.33 -8.44
N ARG A 65 -7.96 -7.16 -9.19
CA ARG A 65 -7.49 -8.09 -10.22
C ARG A 65 -8.39 -8.32 -11.43
N THR A 66 -8.24 -7.44 -12.42
CA THR A 66 -8.45 -7.82 -13.82
C THR A 66 -7.52 -7.14 -14.83
N CYS A 67 -6.52 -6.36 -14.43
CA CYS A 67 -5.54 -5.80 -15.37
C CYS A 67 -4.18 -6.47 -15.22
N SER A 68 -3.60 -6.94 -16.32
CA SER A 68 -2.28 -7.60 -16.32
C SER A 68 -1.09 -6.65 -16.44
N GLN A 69 -1.30 -5.40 -16.85
CA GLN A 69 -0.21 -4.42 -16.98
C GLN A 69 -0.65 -3.04 -16.47
N ILE A 70 -1.38 -2.28 -17.29
CA ILE A 70 -1.75 -0.90 -16.98
C ILE A 70 -3.20 -0.89 -16.54
N CYS A 71 -3.49 -0.16 -15.47
CA CYS A 71 -4.82 0.03 -14.93
C CYS A 71 -5.01 1.51 -14.67
N ILE A 72 -6.05 2.06 -15.28
CA ILE A 72 -6.33 3.49 -15.28
C ILE A 72 -7.70 3.68 -14.65
N GLU A 73 -7.72 4.26 -13.46
CA GLU A 73 -8.95 4.67 -12.81
C GLU A 73 -9.62 5.81 -13.57
N LYS A 74 -10.94 5.71 -13.72
CA LYS A 74 -11.77 6.77 -14.28
C LYS A 74 -12.87 7.10 -13.28
N LYS A 75 -12.99 8.38 -12.94
CA LYS A 75 -14.13 8.88 -12.16
C LYS A 75 -15.32 9.04 -13.12
N ILE A 76 -16.34 8.20 -12.99
CA ILE A 76 -17.60 8.36 -13.77
C ILE A 76 -18.46 9.42 -13.10
N SER A 77 -18.55 9.39 -11.77
CA SER A 77 -19.37 10.30 -10.95
C SER A 77 -18.71 10.56 -9.58
N ASN A 78 -19.24 11.53 -8.82
CA ASN A 78 -18.79 11.82 -7.44
C ASN A 78 -18.84 10.59 -6.50
N THR A 79 -19.72 9.63 -6.78
CA THR A 79 -19.92 8.40 -6.01
C THR A 79 -19.56 7.13 -6.78
N GLU A 80 -19.26 7.24 -8.08
CA GLU A 80 -19.02 6.09 -8.96
C GLU A 80 -17.62 6.18 -9.58
N LYS A 81 -16.72 5.34 -9.06
CA LYS A 81 -15.39 5.12 -9.62
C LYS A 81 -15.45 3.88 -10.52
N THR A 82 -14.86 3.97 -11.71
CA THR A 82 -14.62 2.83 -12.60
C THR A 82 -13.13 2.72 -12.90
N PHE A 83 -12.73 1.66 -13.57
CA PHE A 83 -11.34 1.46 -14.00
C PHE A 83 -11.30 0.87 -15.40
N SER A 84 -10.18 1.07 -16.08
CA SER A 84 -9.94 0.56 -17.43
C SER A 84 -8.53 0.00 -17.54
N CYS A 85 -8.41 -1.22 -18.05
CA CYS A 85 -7.11 -1.83 -18.29
C CYS A 85 -6.53 -1.37 -19.63
N HIS A 86 -5.21 -1.17 -19.69
CA HIS A 86 -4.44 -0.96 -20.91
C HIS A 86 -3.23 -1.90 -20.92
N CYS A 87 -2.71 -2.16 -22.11
CA CYS A 87 -1.47 -2.88 -22.29
C CYS A 87 -0.37 -1.91 -22.73
N ALA A 88 0.87 -2.19 -22.34
CA ALA A 88 2.03 -1.44 -22.82
C ALA A 88 2.20 -1.61 -24.34
N GLU A 89 2.96 -0.71 -24.95
CA GLU A 89 3.26 -0.77 -26.37
C GLU A 89 3.91 -2.12 -26.74
N GLY A 90 3.38 -2.78 -27.77
CA GLY A 90 3.78 -4.13 -28.16
C GLY A 90 3.01 -5.27 -27.47
N TYR A 91 2.05 -4.97 -26.60
CA TYR A 91 1.17 -5.96 -25.98
C TYR A 91 -0.29 -5.75 -26.38
N HIS A 92 -1.02 -6.84 -26.61
CA HIS A 92 -2.46 -6.79 -26.91
C HIS A 92 -3.28 -7.40 -25.78
N MET A 93 -4.46 -6.82 -25.54
CA MET A 93 -5.39 -7.26 -24.50
C MET A 93 -6.14 -8.53 -24.94
N VAL A 94 -5.94 -9.62 -24.23
CA VAL A 94 -6.77 -10.84 -24.32
C VAL A 94 -7.78 -10.85 -23.19
N HIS A 95 -9.05 -10.90 -23.56
CA HIS A 95 -10.15 -11.01 -22.62
C HIS A 95 -10.26 -12.47 -22.15
N GLY A 96 -9.71 -12.76 -20.96
CA GLY A 96 -9.98 -14.01 -20.25
C GLY A 96 -11.44 -14.04 -19.80
N LYS A 97 -12.04 -15.25 -19.73
CA LYS A 97 -13.48 -15.50 -19.49
C LYS A 97 -14.05 -14.97 -18.15
N ASN A 98 -13.34 -14.12 -17.41
CA ASN A 98 -13.74 -13.65 -16.10
C ASN A 98 -13.34 -12.18 -15.84
N LYS A 99 -13.64 -11.29 -16.80
CA LYS A 99 -13.28 -9.86 -16.81
C LYS A 99 -11.78 -9.57 -16.70
N THR A 100 -10.91 -10.58 -16.59
CA THR A 100 -9.45 -10.48 -16.55
C THR A 100 -8.89 -10.13 -17.92
N SER A 101 -8.56 -8.85 -18.10
CA SER A 101 -7.78 -8.32 -19.23
C SER A 101 -6.31 -8.68 -19.03
N SER A 102 -5.87 -9.74 -19.71
CA SER A 102 -4.46 -10.14 -19.73
C SER A 102 -3.75 -9.50 -20.92
N CYS A 103 -2.49 -9.08 -20.76
CA CYS A 103 -1.72 -8.46 -21.83
C CYS A 103 -0.67 -9.46 -22.30
N VAL A 104 -0.70 -9.82 -23.58
CA VAL A 104 0.23 -10.75 -24.22
C VAL A 104 1.04 -10.03 -25.29
N ALA A 105 2.33 -10.39 -25.37
CA ALA A 105 3.27 -9.86 -26.36
C ALA A 105 2.98 -10.44 -27.75
#